data_AF-A0A965AK97-F1
#
_entry.id   AF-A0A965AK97-F1
#
_cell.length_a   1.000
_cell.length_b   1.000
_cell.length_c   1.000
_cell.angle_alpha   90.00
_cell.angle_beta   90.00
_cell.angle_gamma   90.00
#
_symmetry.space_group_name_H-M   'P 1'
#
loop_
_entity.id
_entity.type
_entity.pdbx_description
1 polymer ?
#
loop_
_entity_poly.entity_id
_entity_poly.type
_entity_poly.pdbx_seq_one_letter_code
_entity_poly.pdbx_strand_id
1 'polypeptide(L)'
;FIKAYEAEGLPIWGLTVQNEPMAKQTWESCLFTAEEERDFIKNFLGPTLANEGLADKKIIAWDHNRDLMYQRAETLYHDSAAAKYIWGMGFHWYEDWAGGKQMFDNVRKVKESWPEKNLFFTEGCNCPFAMDSIRSWALGERYGESIINDFNNGTVAWTDWNILLDETGGPNHVKNFCFAPIHADTRSGQLIYTNAYYYLGHFSKFIKPGAKRVQTSASRSTLLTTAFLNTDGSLAVVAMNKTSKKISCLLSIDGQVSSITVLPNSIATVVMK
;
A
#
# COMPACT_ATOMS: atom_id res chain seq x y z
N PHE A 1 14.89 -20.18 -1.58
CA PHE A 1 13.74 -19.53 -0.90
C PHE A 1 12.41 -20.07 -1.43
N ILE A 2 11.99 -19.71 -2.65
CA ILE A 2 10.66 -20.07 -3.21
C ILE A 2 10.36 -21.56 -3.08
N LYS A 3 11.19 -22.43 -3.67
CA LYS A 3 11.03 -23.89 -3.61
C LYS A 3 10.97 -24.46 -2.18
N ALA A 4 11.68 -23.85 -1.24
CA ALA A 4 11.68 -24.32 0.15
C ALA A 4 10.35 -24.00 0.84
N TYR A 5 9.80 -22.80 0.66
CA TYR A 5 8.48 -22.45 1.19
C TYR A 5 7.36 -23.25 0.52
N GLU A 6 7.44 -23.45 -0.78
CA GLU A 6 6.43 -24.23 -1.51
C GLU A 6 6.46 -25.72 -1.12
N ALA A 7 7.64 -26.27 -0.78
CA ALA A 7 7.75 -27.63 -0.23
C ALA A 7 7.04 -27.78 1.13
N GLU A 8 6.96 -26.71 1.91
CA GLU A 8 6.20 -26.63 3.16
C GLU A 8 4.71 -26.30 2.94
N GLY A 9 4.23 -26.28 1.68
CA GLY A 9 2.84 -25.98 1.34
C GLY A 9 2.48 -24.49 1.40
N LEU A 10 3.48 -23.59 1.41
CA LEU A 10 3.29 -22.14 1.39
C LEU A 10 3.56 -21.59 -0.03
N PRO A 11 2.52 -21.41 -0.86
CA PRO A 11 2.70 -20.91 -2.22
C PRO A 11 3.21 -19.47 -2.22
N ILE A 12 4.27 -19.20 -2.97
CA ILE A 12 4.78 -17.85 -3.16
C ILE A 12 4.08 -17.23 -4.38
N TRP A 13 3.45 -16.08 -4.19
CA TRP A 13 2.79 -15.34 -5.28
C TRP A 13 3.77 -14.48 -6.09
N GLY A 14 4.74 -13.86 -5.41
CA GLY A 14 5.71 -12.97 -6.01
C GLY A 14 6.79 -12.55 -5.03
N LEU A 15 7.68 -11.70 -5.50
CA LEU A 15 8.83 -11.19 -4.77
C LEU A 15 9.15 -9.77 -5.25
N THR A 16 9.69 -8.97 -4.34
CA THR A 16 10.38 -7.74 -4.70
C THR A 16 11.85 -8.04 -4.96
N VAL A 17 12.53 -7.20 -5.74
CA VAL A 17 13.95 -7.44 -6.07
C VAL A 17 14.85 -7.20 -4.86
N GLN A 18 14.61 -6.09 -4.17
CA GLN A 18 15.35 -5.65 -3.00
C GLN A 18 14.47 -4.66 -2.23
N ASN A 19 14.34 -4.83 -0.92
CA ASN A 19 13.70 -3.85 -0.07
C ASN A 19 14.52 -2.55 -0.03
N GLU A 20 13.88 -1.41 -0.28
CA GLU A 20 14.45 -0.07 -0.18
C GLU A 20 15.88 0.06 -0.80
N PRO A 21 16.05 -0.19 -2.10
CA PRO A 21 17.36 -0.29 -2.77
C PRO A 21 18.18 1.02 -2.79
N MET A 22 17.69 2.11 -2.21
CA MET A 22 18.44 3.36 -2.06
C MET A 22 18.67 3.74 -0.60
N ALA A 23 18.18 2.94 0.34
CA ALA A 23 18.25 3.25 1.75
C ALA A 23 19.53 2.64 2.32
N LYS A 24 20.48 3.49 2.72
CA LYS A 24 21.64 3.06 3.49
C LYS A 24 21.27 3.06 4.96
N GLN A 25 21.01 1.88 5.50
CA GLN A 25 20.53 1.72 6.88
C GLN A 25 21.61 1.15 7.80
N THR A 26 21.36 1.25 9.11
CA THR A 26 22.18 0.57 10.13
C THR A 26 21.79 -0.90 10.32
N TRP A 27 20.72 -1.34 9.65
CA TRP A 27 20.24 -2.71 9.56
C TRP A 27 20.37 -3.26 8.13
N GLU A 28 19.81 -4.45 7.89
CA GLU A 28 19.91 -5.17 6.63
C GLU A 28 19.43 -4.30 5.45
N SER A 29 20.39 -3.92 4.60
CA SER A 29 20.15 -3.12 3.41
C SER A 29 21.15 -3.49 2.31
N CYS A 30 20.71 -3.38 1.05
CA CYS A 30 21.56 -3.58 -0.11
C CYS A 30 21.20 -2.53 -1.16
N LEU A 31 22.19 -1.76 -1.60
CA LEU A 31 21.97 -0.68 -2.54
C LEU A 31 21.95 -1.21 -3.98
N PHE A 32 20.98 -0.74 -4.76
CA PHE A 32 20.89 -0.95 -6.20
C PHE A 32 20.57 0.38 -6.88
N THR A 33 21.46 0.83 -7.76
CA THR A 33 21.12 1.82 -8.79
C THR A 33 20.02 1.28 -9.71
N ALA A 34 19.40 2.17 -10.49
CA ALA A 34 18.31 1.77 -11.39
C ALA A 34 18.81 0.82 -12.49
N GLU A 35 20.03 1.06 -12.98
CA GLU A 35 20.70 0.24 -13.98
C GLU A 35 21.11 -1.13 -13.41
N GLU A 36 21.62 -1.18 -12.18
CA GLU A 36 21.95 -2.45 -11.51
C GLU A 36 20.70 -3.30 -11.29
N GLU A 37 19.58 -2.71 -10.84
CA GLU A 37 18.33 -3.46 -10.68
C GLU A 37 17.82 -3.97 -12.04
N ARG A 38 17.81 -3.12 -13.06
CA ARG A 38 17.45 -3.50 -14.44
C ARG A 38 18.28 -4.68 -14.94
N ASP A 39 19.59 -4.58 -14.83
CA ASP A 39 20.52 -5.57 -15.36
C ASP A 39 20.50 -6.86 -14.52
N PHE A 40 20.26 -6.76 -13.21
CA PHE A 40 20.01 -7.91 -12.36
C PHE A 40 18.75 -8.67 -12.78
N ILE A 41 17.63 -7.96 -12.99
CA ILE A 41 16.37 -8.55 -13.46
C ILE A 41 16.56 -9.23 -14.82
N LYS A 42 17.14 -8.51 -15.79
CA LYS A 42 17.30 -8.97 -17.17
C LYS A 42 18.25 -10.16 -17.30
N ASN A 43 19.41 -10.10 -16.64
CA ASN A 43 20.50 -11.05 -16.88
C ASN A 43 20.49 -12.22 -15.89
N PHE A 44 19.87 -12.07 -14.72
CA PHE A 44 19.95 -13.08 -13.66
C PHE A 44 18.58 -13.50 -13.14
N LEU A 45 17.84 -12.61 -12.46
CA LEU A 45 16.63 -13.00 -11.73
C LEU A 45 15.53 -13.55 -12.65
N GLY A 46 15.17 -12.81 -13.70
CA GLY A 46 14.13 -13.21 -14.65
C GLY A 46 14.44 -14.55 -15.35
N PRO A 47 15.62 -14.69 -16.00
CA PRO A 47 16.02 -15.96 -16.62
C PRO A 47 16.08 -17.12 -15.62
N THR A 48 16.57 -16.89 -14.40
CA THR A 48 16.65 -17.95 -13.38
C THR A 48 15.27 -18.45 -13.00
N LEU A 49 14.31 -17.56 -12.73
CA LEU A 49 12.93 -17.99 -12.44
C LEU A 49 12.32 -18.75 -13.61
N ALA A 50 12.54 -18.30 -14.85
CA ALA A 50 12.03 -18.99 -16.03
C ALA A 50 12.61 -20.41 -16.17
N ASN A 51 13.93 -20.56 -16.04
CA ASN A 51 14.63 -21.85 -16.17
C ASN A 51 14.25 -22.83 -15.06
N GLU A 52 13.93 -22.30 -13.87
CA GLU A 52 13.54 -23.11 -12.70
C GLU A 52 12.05 -23.45 -12.68
N GLY A 53 11.28 -23.10 -13.72
CA GLY A 53 9.84 -23.36 -13.80
C GLY A 53 8.98 -22.44 -12.92
N LEU A 54 9.52 -21.29 -12.52
CA LEU A 54 8.92 -20.30 -11.62
C LEU A 54 8.57 -18.99 -12.34
N ALA A 55 8.34 -19.05 -13.65
CA ALA A 55 8.01 -17.88 -14.47
C ALA A 55 6.65 -17.24 -14.11
N ASP A 56 5.80 -17.95 -13.36
CA ASP A 56 4.50 -17.47 -12.90
C ASP A 56 4.61 -16.42 -11.77
N LYS A 57 5.73 -16.44 -11.03
CA LYS A 57 6.00 -15.58 -9.87
C LYS A 57 6.15 -14.13 -10.30
N LYS A 58 5.51 -13.22 -9.56
CA LYS A 58 5.54 -11.79 -9.90
C LYS A 58 6.84 -11.18 -9.44
N ILE A 59 7.61 -10.60 -10.36
CA ILE A 59 8.74 -9.73 -10.02
C ILE A 59 8.21 -8.30 -9.88
N ILE A 60 8.40 -7.75 -8.68
CA ILE A 60 8.05 -6.37 -8.33
C ILE A 60 9.37 -5.60 -8.17
N ALA A 61 9.56 -4.57 -8.98
CA ALA A 61 10.76 -3.74 -8.90
C ALA A 61 10.55 -2.53 -7.98
N TRP A 62 11.62 -1.78 -7.72
CA TRP A 62 11.69 -0.57 -6.91
C TRP A 62 11.56 -0.77 -5.40
N ASP A 63 10.38 -1.16 -4.91
CA ASP A 63 10.11 -1.44 -3.49
C ASP A 63 10.65 -0.36 -2.53
N HIS A 64 10.34 0.90 -2.86
CA HIS A 64 10.81 2.09 -2.13
C HIS A 64 9.85 3.28 -2.30
N ASN A 65 10.20 4.46 -1.82
CA ASN A 65 9.26 5.58 -1.72
C ASN A 65 8.78 6.12 -3.08
N ARG A 66 7.68 6.88 -3.06
CA ARG A 66 7.06 7.44 -4.28
C ARG A 66 7.91 8.50 -4.99
N ASP A 67 8.91 9.06 -4.31
CA ASP A 67 9.69 10.22 -4.75
C ASP A 67 10.43 9.99 -6.08
N LEU A 68 11.21 8.92 -6.19
CA LEU A 68 12.00 8.56 -7.38
C LEU A 68 11.36 7.44 -8.22
N MET A 69 10.13 7.06 -7.89
CA MET A 69 9.39 5.99 -8.53
C MET A 69 9.28 6.17 -10.06
N TYR A 70 9.06 7.40 -10.53
CA TYR A 70 8.93 7.67 -11.97
C TYR A 70 10.25 7.46 -12.73
N GLN A 71 11.34 8.00 -12.20
CA GLN A 71 12.68 7.84 -12.78
C GLN A 71 13.12 6.38 -12.75
N ARG A 72 12.79 5.66 -11.66
CA ARG A 72 13.04 4.22 -11.58
C ARG A 72 12.26 3.46 -12.67
N ALA A 73 10.98 3.80 -12.85
CA ALA A 73 10.13 3.19 -13.87
C ALA A 73 10.69 3.43 -15.27
N GLU A 74 11.18 4.64 -15.56
CA GLU A 74 11.80 4.98 -16.84
C GLU A 74 12.98 4.05 -17.17
N THR A 75 13.94 3.91 -16.26
CA THR A 75 15.13 3.06 -16.48
C THR A 75 14.76 1.58 -16.65
N LEU A 76 13.81 1.08 -15.84
CA LEU A 76 13.44 -0.33 -15.84
C LEU A 76 12.56 -0.71 -17.02
N TYR A 77 11.59 0.13 -17.40
CA TYR A 77 10.57 -0.20 -18.38
C TYR A 77 10.95 0.18 -19.82
N HIS A 78 11.89 1.10 -20.04
CA HIS A 78 12.43 1.36 -21.38
C HIS A 78 13.32 0.23 -21.91
N ASP A 79 13.93 -0.59 -21.04
CA ASP A 79 14.65 -1.79 -21.47
C ASP A 79 13.68 -2.98 -21.56
N SER A 80 13.19 -3.26 -22.77
CA SER A 80 12.28 -4.38 -23.03
C SER A 80 12.79 -5.75 -22.56
N ALA A 81 14.10 -5.95 -22.47
CA ALA A 81 14.67 -7.22 -22.02
C ALA A 81 14.59 -7.40 -20.50
N ALA A 82 14.55 -6.30 -19.72
CA ALA A 82 14.18 -6.33 -18.31
C ALA A 82 12.66 -6.30 -18.14
N ALA A 83 11.99 -5.36 -18.80
CA ALA A 83 10.56 -5.06 -18.64
C ALA A 83 9.66 -6.27 -18.85
N LYS A 84 10.02 -7.22 -19.73
CA LYS A 84 9.26 -8.46 -19.97
C LYS A 84 9.14 -9.36 -18.74
N TYR A 85 10.06 -9.27 -17.79
CA TYR A 85 10.02 -10.05 -16.54
C TYR A 85 9.29 -9.32 -15.41
N ILE A 86 9.16 -8.00 -15.50
CA ILE A 86 8.62 -7.16 -14.41
C ILE A 86 7.09 -7.14 -14.49
N TRP A 87 6.43 -7.63 -13.44
CA TRP A 87 4.98 -7.58 -13.31
C TRP A 87 4.50 -6.17 -12.93
N GLY A 88 5.28 -5.46 -12.13
CA GLY A 88 4.93 -4.15 -11.63
C GLY A 88 5.99 -3.53 -10.73
N MET A 89 5.60 -2.43 -10.09
CA MET A 89 6.45 -1.65 -9.20
C MET A 89 5.86 -1.61 -7.79
N GLY A 90 6.71 -1.89 -6.80
CA GLY A 90 6.43 -1.79 -5.37
C GLY A 90 6.75 -0.37 -4.90
N PHE A 91 5.98 0.18 -3.98
CA PHE A 91 6.29 1.48 -3.41
C PHE A 91 5.82 1.67 -1.96
N HIS A 92 6.52 2.56 -1.24
CA HIS A 92 6.36 2.88 0.19
C HIS A 92 5.93 4.35 0.39
N TRP A 93 5.69 4.78 1.64
CA TRP A 93 5.21 6.13 1.99
C TRP A 93 6.07 6.96 2.94
N TYR A 94 7.37 6.70 3.00
CA TYR A 94 8.23 7.35 3.97
C TYR A 94 8.83 8.67 3.46
N GLU A 95 8.59 9.07 2.19
CA GLU A 95 9.22 10.26 1.56
C GLU A 95 8.91 11.61 2.25
N ASP A 96 7.90 11.65 3.11
CA ASP A 96 7.57 12.85 3.88
C ASP A 96 8.62 13.18 4.97
N TRP A 97 9.61 12.31 5.19
CA TRP A 97 10.80 12.59 6.00
C TRP A 97 11.52 13.90 5.61
N ALA A 98 11.41 14.31 4.34
CA ALA A 98 11.98 15.57 3.82
C ALA A 98 11.16 16.83 4.20
N GLY A 99 10.11 16.70 5.02
CA GLY A 99 9.23 17.80 5.44
C GLY A 99 8.14 18.16 4.43
N GLY A 100 7.91 17.29 3.44
CA GLY A 100 6.94 17.46 2.35
C GLY A 100 5.58 16.79 2.60
N LYS A 101 4.75 16.78 1.56
CA LYS A 101 3.52 15.97 1.51
C LYS A 101 3.79 14.68 0.72
N GLN A 102 2.98 13.67 0.99
CA GLN A 102 2.96 12.40 0.25
C GLN A 102 2.85 12.63 -1.26
N MET A 103 3.69 11.94 -2.04
CA MET A 103 3.85 12.18 -3.47
C MET A 103 2.95 11.26 -4.31
N PHE A 104 1.66 11.21 -3.99
CA PHE A 104 0.67 10.37 -4.69
C PHE A 104 0.63 10.58 -6.21
N ASP A 105 0.96 11.79 -6.67
CA ASP A 105 0.99 12.15 -8.09
C ASP A 105 2.04 11.35 -8.89
N ASN A 106 3.12 10.90 -8.25
CA ASN A 106 4.13 10.08 -8.94
C ASN A 106 3.59 8.67 -9.26
N VAL A 107 2.72 8.11 -8.40
CA VAL A 107 2.01 6.85 -8.67
C VAL A 107 1.15 7.02 -9.93
N ARG A 108 0.42 8.14 -10.02
CA ARG A 108 -0.42 8.47 -11.18
C ARG A 108 0.41 8.59 -12.46
N LYS A 109 1.52 9.33 -12.43
CA LYS A 109 2.41 9.50 -13.59
C LYS A 109 2.96 8.18 -14.09
N VAL A 110 3.40 7.30 -13.18
CA VAL A 110 3.87 5.96 -13.58
C VAL A 110 2.75 5.18 -14.22
N LYS A 111 1.53 5.20 -13.65
CA LYS A 111 0.40 4.47 -14.24
C LYS A 111 0.00 5.01 -15.61
N GLU A 112 0.01 6.33 -15.80
CA GLU A 112 -0.32 6.98 -17.07
C GLU A 112 0.73 6.65 -18.15
N SER A 113 2.02 6.60 -17.80
CA SER A 113 3.11 6.28 -18.73
C SER A 113 3.24 4.79 -19.06
N TRP A 114 2.94 3.89 -18.11
CA TRP A 114 3.01 2.43 -18.27
C TRP A 114 1.72 1.75 -17.80
N PRO A 115 0.59 1.93 -18.52
CA PRO A 115 -0.72 1.46 -18.10
C PRO A 115 -0.83 -0.07 -17.98
N GLU A 116 0.05 -0.83 -18.64
CA GLU A 116 0.15 -2.29 -18.55
C GLU A 116 0.87 -2.78 -17.30
N LYS A 117 1.65 -1.92 -16.61
CA LYS A 117 2.36 -2.28 -15.38
C LYS A 117 1.46 -2.08 -14.16
N ASN A 118 1.59 -3.01 -13.22
CA ASN A 118 0.87 -2.94 -11.95
C ASN A 118 1.64 -2.10 -10.95
N LEU A 119 0.93 -1.40 -10.07
CA LEU A 119 1.52 -0.66 -8.96
C LEU A 119 1.02 -1.26 -7.66
N PHE A 120 1.93 -1.56 -6.74
CA PHE A 120 1.63 -2.21 -5.48
C PHE A 120 2.24 -1.38 -4.36
N PHE A 121 1.40 -0.88 -3.45
CA PHE A 121 1.92 -0.35 -2.20
C PHE A 121 2.36 -1.52 -1.30
N THR A 122 3.66 -1.73 -1.18
CA THR A 122 4.25 -2.92 -0.56
C THR A 122 4.53 -2.76 0.92
N GLU A 123 4.72 -1.54 1.39
CA GLU A 123 5.01 -1.27 2.80
C GLU A 123 4.67 0.15 3.23
N GLY A 124 4.10 0.27 4.44
CA GLY A 124 4.13 1.51 5.20
C GLY A 124 3.73 1.32 6.65
N CYS A 125 4.32 2.10 7.55
CA CYS A 125 3.89 2.21 8.94
C CYS A 125 3.98 3.65 9.48
N ASN A 126 3.41 3.89 10.66
CA ASN A 126 3.60 5.15 11.39
C ASN A 126 4.81 5.01 12.33
N CYS A 127 5.76 5.94 12.26
CA CYS A 127 6.92 6.01 13.16
C CYS A 127 7.23 7.50 13.47
N PRO A 128 7.95 7.82 14.56
CA PRO A 128 8.41 6.91 15.62
C PRO A 128 7.27 6.45 16.55
N PHE A 129 7.42 5.29 17.18
CA PHE A 129 6.46 4.80 18.17
C PHE A 129 6.43 5.67 19.44
N ALA A 130 5.23 5.89 19.97
CA ALA A 130 5.00 6.48 21.28
C ALA A 130 3.71 5.91 21.89
N MET A 131 3.82 5.26 23.05
CA MET A 131 2.68 4.58 23.68
C MET A 131 1.49 5.52 23.95
N ASP A 132 1.76 6.78 24.33
CA ASP A 132 0.73 7.79 24.57
C ASP A 132 -0.13 8.10 23.32
N SER A 133 0.41 7.83 22.13
CA SER A 133 -0.25 8.05 20.84
C SER A 133 -0.93 6.78 20.28
N ILE A 134 -0.93 5.65 20.99
CA ILE A 134 -1.44 4.35 20.47
C ILE A 134 -2.93 4.36 20.07
N ARG A 135 -3.71 5.30 20.64
CA ARG A 135 -5.11 5.53 20.30
C ARG A 135 -5.35 6.77 19.44
N SER A 136 -4.29 7.41 18.94
CA SER A 136 -4.39 8.61 18.12
C SER A 136 -5.16 8.33 16.84
N TRP A 137 -6.06 9.26 16.49
CA TRP A 137 -6.84 9.15 15.26
C TRP A 137 -5.99 9.31 14.01
N ALA A 138 -4.92 10.11 14.11
CA ALA A 138 -3.96 10.35 13.04
C ALA A 138 -3.32 9.04 12.54
N LEU A 139 -3.18 8.03 13.40
CA LEU A 139 -2.66 6.72 13.01
C LEU A 139 -3.54 6.07 11.93
N GLY A 140 -4.86 6.13 12.08
CA GLY A 140 -5.81 5.63 11.08
C GLY A 140 -5.93 6.58 9.90
N GLU A 141 -5.93 7.89 10.14
CA GLU A 141 -6.14 8.86 9.05
C GLU A 141 -5.03 8.82 7.99
N ARG A 142 -3.77 8.56 8.36
CA ARG A 142 -2.70 8.36 7.38
C ARG A 142 -2.98 7.17 6.46
N TYR A 143 -3.45 6.05 7.02
CA TYR A 143 -3.80 4.84 6.25
C TYR A 143 -4.96 5.14 5.30
N GLY A 144 -6.06 5.72 5.79
CA GLY A 144 -7.21 6.03 4.94
C GLY A 144 -6.87 6.98 3.81
N GLU A 145 -6.09 8.04 4.09
CA GLU A 145 -5.65 8.99 3.07
C GLU A 145 -4.76 8.33 2.02
N SER A 146 -3.78 7.52 2.44
CA SER A 146 -2.89 6.85 1.49
C SER A 146 -3.65 5.86 0.62
N ILE A 147 -4.41 4.94 1.24
CA ILE A 147 -5.10 3.88 0.53
C ILE A 147 -6.06 4.46 -0.52
N ILE A 148 -6.82 5.51 -0.17
CA ILE A 148 -7.72 6.18 -1.12
C ILE A 148 -6.94 6.80 -2.28
N ASN A 149 -5.87 7.56 -2.01
CA ASN A 149 -5.11 8.22 -3.05
C ASN A 149 -4.36 7.22 -3.95
N ASP A 150 -3.72 6.21 -3.36
CA ASP A 150 -2.98 5.17 -4.08
C ASP A 150 -3.91 4.42 -5.04
N PHE A 151 -5.05 3.92 -4.54
CA PHE A 151 -6.03 3.24 -5.40
C PHE A 151 -6.57 4.15 -6.50
N ASN A 152 -6.86 5.41 -6.19
CA ASN A 152 -7.32 6.38 -7.19
C ASN A 152 -6.26 6.68 -8.27
N ASN A 153 -4.99 6.43 -7.97
CA ASN A 153 -3.86 6.62 -8.88
C ASN A 153 -3.37 5.34 -9.55
N GLY A 154 -4.12 4.23 -9.44
CA GLY A 154 -3.90 3.01 -10.23
C GLY A 154 -3.16 1.89 -9.51
N THR A 155 -2.95 2.02 -8.21
CA THR A 155 -2.48 0.92 -7.35
C THR A 155 -3.50 -0.23 -7.35
N VAL A 156 -3.00 -1.47 -7.32
CA VAL A 156 -3.84 -2.69 -7.39
C VAL A 156 -3.84 -3.52 -6.10
N ALA A 157 -2.91 -3.24 -5.18
CA ALA A 157 -2.79 -3.91 -3.89
C ALA A 157 -2.11 -2.98 -2.87
N TRP A 158 -2.34 -3.22 -1.58
CA TRP A 158 -1.81 -2.41 -0.48
C TRP A 158 -1.48 -3.30 0.71
N THR A 159 -0.28 -3.18 1.26
CA THR A 159 0.24 -4.00 2.37
C THR A 159 0.78 -3.11 3.49
N ASP A 160 0.32 -3.38 4.71
CA ASP A 160 0.87 -2.83 5.93
C ASP A 160 2.21 -3.51 6.28
N TRP A 161 3.00 -2.89 7.16
CA TRP A 161 4.30 -3.42 7.58
C TRP A 161 4.18 -4.54 8.63
N ASN A 162 4.24 -4.21 9.92
CA ASN A 162 4.19 -5.21 10.99
C ASN A 162 2.74 -5.47 11.41
N ILE A 163 2.29 -6.72 11.28
CA ILE A 163 0.94 -7.14 11.68
C ILE A 163 0.70 -6.93 13.19
N LEU A 164 1.73 -7.21 14.00
CA LEU A 164 1.68 -7.16 15.45
C LEU A 164 3.04 -6.72 16.01
N LEU A 165 3.04 -5.73 16.91
CA LEU A 165 4.20 -5.33 17.71
C LEU A 165 3.85 -5.37 19.20
N ASP A 166 4.84 -5.35 20.08
CA ASP A 166 4.60 -5.24 21.53
C ASP A 166 4.28 -3.80 21.95
N GLU A 167 4.01 -3.60 23.25
CA GLU A 167 3.77 -2.28 23.86
C GLU A 167 4.93 -1.28 23.75
N THR A 168 6.08 -1.68 23.22
CA THR A 168 7.27 -0.84 22.98
C THR A 168 7.45 -0.50 21.49
N GLY A 169 6.60 -1.03 20.61
CA GLY A 169 6.72 -0.87 19.16
C GLY A 169 7.82 -1.75 18.55
N GLY A 170 8.19 -2.83 19.24
CA GLY A 170 9.23 -3.77 18.84
C GLY A 170 8.77 -5.24 18.95
N PRO A 171 9.72 -6.20 19.07
CA PRO A 171 11.17 -5.99 19.18
C PRO A 171 11.81 -5.52 17.88
N ASN A 172 12.86 -4.69 17.98
CA ASN A 172 13.67 -4.26 16.84
C ASN A 172 15.13 -4.13 17.28
N HIS A 173 16.05 -4.88 16.64
CA HIS A 173 17.44 -5.00 17.11
C HIS A 173 18.26 -3.71 16.99
N VAL A 174 17.84 -2.77 16.15
CA VAL A 174 18.42 -1.42 16.00
C VAL A 174 17.58 -0.33 16.66
N LYS A 175 16.52 -0.72 17.39
CA LYS A 175 15.60 0.18 18.11
C LYS A 175 14.86 1.19 17.22
N ASN A 176 14.59 0.81 15.96
CA ASN A 176 13.73 1.57 15.06
C ASN A 176 12.25 1.21 15.27
N PHE A 177 11.66 1.73 16.35
CA PHE A 177 10.31 1.34 16.79
C PHE A 177 9.20 2.09 16.04
N CYS A 178 8.15 1.36 15.69
CA CYS A 178 7.01 1.87 14.92
C CYS A 178 5.67 1.40 15.50
N PHE A 179 4.57 1.96 15.00
CA PHE A 179 3.24 1.46 15.26
C PHE A 179 2.88 0.34 14.30
N ALA A 180 2.15 -0.66 14.82
CA ALA A 180 1.40 -1.65 14.06
C ALA A 180 -0.11 -1.39 14.18
N PRO A 181 -0.95 -1.94 13.29
CA PRO A 181 -2.41 -1.91 13.46
C PRO A 181 -2.85 -2.57 14.77
N ILE A 182 -2.11 -3.58 15.23
CA ILE A 182 -2.35 -4.28 16.49
C ILE A 182 -1.08 -4.24 17.33
N HIS A 183 -1.22 -3.93 18.61
CA HIS A 183 -0.15 -4.10 19.59
C HIS A 183 -0.55 -5.13 20.65
N ALA A 184 0.39 -5.95 21.11
CA ALA A 184 0.22 -6.83 22.26
C ALA A 184 0.76 -6.14 23.52
N ASP A 185 -0.05 -6.07 24.56
CA ASP A 185 0.43 -5.75 25.91
C ASP A 185 0.86 -7.04 26.59
N THR A 186 2.17 -7.32 26.54
CA THR A 186 2.74 -8.59 27.03
C THR A 186 2.60 -8.76 28.55
N ARG A 187 2.37 -7.68 29.29
CA ARG A 187 2.12 -7.72 30.74
C ARG A 187 0.72 -8.24 31.09
N SER A 188 -0.28 -7.89 30.28
CA SER A 188 -1.69 -8.24 30.54
C SER A 188 -2.22 -9.34 29.62
N GLY A 189 -1.50 -9.66 28.54
CA GLY A 189 -1.94 -10.58 27.49
C GLY A 189 -3.03 -10.01 26.57
N GLN A 190 -3.31 -8.70 26.64
CA GLN A 190 -4.36 -8.06 25.85
C GLN A 190 -3.84 -7.53 24.50
N LEU A 191 -4.73 -7.50 23.51
CA LEU A 191 -4.48 -6.85 22.23
C LEU A 191 -5.06 -5.43 22.23
N ILE A 192 -4.27 -4.50 21.71
CA ILE A 192 -4.62 -3.10 21.50
C ILE A 192 -4.77 -2.88 19.99
N TYR A 193 -6.02 -2.75 19.54
CA TYR A 193 -6.34 -2.39 18.17
C TYR A 193 -6.23 -0.87 18.01
N THR A 194 -5.30 -0.41 17.18
CA THR A 194 -5.13 1.02 16.88
C THR A 194 -6.15 1.46 15.83
N ASN A 195 -6.27 2.77 15.61
CA ASN A 195 -7.15 3.27 14.54
C ASN A 195 -6.71 2.81 13.15
N ALA A 196 -5.42 2.48 12.94
CA ALA A 196 -4.96 1.91 11.68
C ALA A 196 -5.65 0.57 11.35
N TYR A 197 -5.89 -0.29 12.34
CA TYR A 197 -6.61 -1.55 12.15
C TYR A 197 -8.02 -1.34 11.60
N TYR A 198 -8.77 -0.41 12.20
CA TYR A 198 -10.14 -0.14 11.77
C TYR A 198 -10.17 0.51 10.38
N TYR A 199 -9.25 1.45 10.11
CA TYR A 199 -9.13 2.08 8.80
C TYR A 199 -8.76 1.06 7.70
N LEU A 200 -7.81 0.15 7.95
CA LEU A 200 -7.55 -0.99 7.05
C LEU A 200 -8.79 -1.85 6.84
N GLY A 201 -9.58 -2.06 7.90
CA GLY A 201 -10.86 -2.78 7.85
C GLY A 201 -11.90 -2.15 6.93
N HIS A 202 -11.93 -0.81 6.82
CA HIS A 202 -12.83 -0.09 5.90
C HIS A 202 -12.58 -0.40 4.42
N PHE A 203 -11.41 -0.93 4.08
CA PHE A 203 -11.06 -1.40 2.73
C PHE A 203 -11.11 -2.94 2.67
N SER A 204 -10.24 -3.62 3.43
CA SER A 204 -10.03 -5.07 3.33
C SER A 204 -11.28 -5.92 3.62
N LYS A 205 -12.18 -5.45 4.49
CA LYS A 205 -13.41 -6.19 4.81
C LYS A 205 -14.43 -6.12 3.66
N PHE A 206 -14.44 -5.03 2.90
CA PHE A 206 -15.52 -4.69 1.96
C PHE A 206 -15.10 -4.73 0.48
N ILE A 207 -13.79 -4.66 0.20
CA ILE A 207 -13.21 -4.76 -1.14
C ILE A 207 -12.52 -6.12 -1.25
N LYS A 208 -13.04 -6.99 -2.11
CA LYS A 208 -12.57 -8.39 -2.25
C LYS A 208 -11.52 -8.55 -3.37
N PRO A 209 -10.69 -9.59 -3.31
CA PRO A 209 -9.81 -9.93 -4.42
C PRO A 209 -10.58 -10.01 -5.75
N GLY A 210 -10.06 -9.35 -6.78
CA GLY A 210 -10.70 -9.24 -8.09
C GLY A 210 -11.72 -8.10 -8.23
N ALA A 211 -11.99 -7.34 -7.16
CA ALA A 211 -12.80 -6.13 -7.26
C ALA A 211 -12.17 -5.11 -8.22
N LYS A 212 -13.01 -4.43 -8.98
CA LYS A 212 -12.59 -3.40 -9.93
C LYS A 212 -12.89 -2.04 -9.34
N ARG A 213 -11.87 -1.16 -9.29
CA ARG A 213 -12.11 0.25 -8.95
C ARG A 213 -13.02 0.86 -10.00
N VAL A 214 -14.09 1.54 -9.55
CA VAL A 214 -14.97 2.34 -10.41
C VAL A 214 -14.76 3.81 -10.11
N GLN A 215 -15.06 4.67 -11.08
CA GLN A 215 -14.81 6.10 -10.93
C GLN A 215 -15.72 6.71 -9.86
N THR A 216 -15.13 7.50 -8.96
CA THR A 216 -15.83 8.32 -7.97
C THR A 216 -15.39 9.77 -8.09
N SER A 217 -16.32 10.69 -7.88
CA SER A 217 -16.05 12.12 -7.89
C SER A 217 -16.73 12.80 -6.71
N ALA A 218 -15.94 13.39 -5.82
CA ALA A 218 -16.45 14.16 -4.70
C ALA A 218 -16.60 15.63 -5.11
N SER A 219 -17.73 16.25 -4.75
CA SER A 219 -17.99 17.68 -4.99
C SER A 219 -17.30 18.62 -3.98
N ARG A 220 -16.52 18.06 -3.04
CA ARG A 220 -15.77 18.82 -2.01
C ARG A 220 -14.37 18.23 -1.90
N SER A 221 -13.34 19.07 -2.00
CA SER A 221 -11.94 18.66 -1.90
C SER A 221 -11.55 18.11 -0.52
N THR A 222 -12.36 18.37 0.52
CA THR A 222 -12.14 17.86 1.88
C THR A 222 -12.69 16.45 2.11
N LEU A 223 -13.40 15.88 1.15
CA LEU A 223 -13.96 14.53 1.23
C LEU A 223 -13.19 13.61 0.26
N LEU A 224 -12.39 12.71 0.82
CA LEU A 224 -11.69 11.70 0.04
C LEU A 224 -12.65 10.54 -0.22
N THR A 225 -12.68 10.04 -1.46
CA THR A 225 -13.56 8.93 -1.85
C THR A 225 -12.87 7.96 -2.80
N THR A 226 -13.25 6.69 -2.70
CA THR A 226 -12.92 5.66 -3.69
C THR A 226 -14.05 4.62 -3.70
N ALA A 227 -14.27 3.95 -4.83
CA ALA A 227 -15.28 2.89 -4.90
C ALA A 227 -14.83 1.71 -5.75
N PHE A 228 -15.38 0.55 -5.40
CA PHE A 228 -15.01 -0.74 -5.98
C PHE A 228 -16.25 -1.58 -6.21
N LEU A 229 -16.36 -2.16 -7.41
CA LEU A 229 -17.32 -3.20 -7.74
C LEU A 229 -16.69 -4.57 -7.49
N ASN A 230 -17.22 -5.30 -6.51
CA ASN A 230 -16.80 -6.66 -6.23
C ASN A 230 -17.29 -7.63 -7.31
N THR A 231 -16.68 -8.82 -7.35
CA THR A 231 -17.02 -9.88 -8.31
C THR A 231 -18.40 -10.50 -8.06
N ASP A 232 -18.96 -10.32 -6.85
CA ASP A 232 -20.34 -10.70 -6.51
C ASP A 232 -21.38 -9.65 -6.90
N GLY A 233 -20.96 -8.54 -7.53
CA GLY A 233 -21.82 -7.43 -7.93
C GLY A 233 -22.02 -6.36 -6.86
N SER A 234 -21.56 -6.58 -5.62
CA SER A 234 -21.68 -5.56 -4.56
C SER A 234 -20.76 -4.37 -4.81
N LEU A 235 -21.26 -3.16 -4.56
CA LEU A 235 -20.49 -1.91 -4.66
C LEU A 235 -20.09 -1.44 -3.26
N ALA A 236 -18.79 -1.25 -3.04
CA ALA A 236 -18.24 -0.64 -1.84
C ALA A 236 -17.78 0.79 -2.16
N VAL A 237 -18.32 1.77 -1.44
CA VAL A 237 -17.91 3.19 -1.52
C VAL A 237 -17.29 3.59 -0.19
N VAL A 238 -16.02 3.94 -0.20
CA VAL A 238 -15.30 4.45 0.97
C VAL A 238 -15.25 5.97 0.89
N ALA A 239 -15.64 6.64 1.98
CA ALA A 239 -15.64 8.08 2.12
C ALA A 239 -14.96 8.49 3.42
N MET A 240 -14.03 9.43 3.35
CA MET A 240 -13.22 9.86 4.48
C MET A 240 -13.21 11.37 4.64
N ASN A 241 -13.42 11.81 5.89
CA ASN A 241 -13.46 13.20 6.30
C ASN A 241 -12.39 13.45 7.37
N LYS A 242 -11.31 14.15 6.99
CA LYS A 242 -10.22 14.56 7.89
C LYS A 242 -10.48 15.90 8.60
N THR A 243 -11.67 16.47 8.44
CA THR A 243 -11.98 17.78 9.01
C THR A 243 -12.65 17.64 10.38
N SER A 244 -12.59 18.69 11.19
CA SER A 244 -13.28 18.76 12.48
C SER A 244 -14.80 19.01 12.36
N LYS A 245 -15.35 19.09 11.15
CA LYS A 245 -16.78 19.34 10.90
C LYS A 245 -17.41 18.14 10.21
N LYS A 246 -18.66 17.84 10.56
CA LYS A 246 -19.44 16.81 9.86
C LYS A 246 -19.65 17.22 8.40
N ILE A 247 -19.60 16.26 7.48
CA ILE A 247 -19.90 16.46 6.07
C ILE A 247 -21.15 15.66 5.73
N SER A 248 -22.27 16.35 5.51
CA SER A 248 -23.46 15.75 4.90
C SER A 248 -23.40 15.95 3.38
N CYS A 249 -23.55 14.85 2.64
CA CYS A 249 -23.53 14.83 1.18
C CYS A 249 -24.55 13.83 0.62
N LEU A 250 -24.80 13.97 -0.69
CA LEU A 250 -25.63 13.04 -1.45
C LEU A 250 -24.73 12.08 -2.20
N LEU A 251 -24.91 10.77 -1.99
CA LEU A 251 -24.31 9.72 -2.80
C LEU A 251 -25.23 9.45 -3.99
N SER A 252 -24.73 9.69 -5.20
CA SER A 252 -25.45 9.45 -6.45
C SER A 252 -24.80 8.30 -7.22
N ILE A 253 -25.56 7.27 -7.55
CA ILE A 253 -25.13 6.09 -8.31
C ILE A 253 -26.22 5.79 -9.33
N ASP A 254 -25.87 5.85 -10.63
CA ASP A 254 -26.79 5.62 -11.75
C ASP A 254 -28.13 6.38 -11.63
N GLY A 255 -28.08 7.61 -11.13
CA GLY A 255 -29.23 8.49 -10.92
C GLY A 255 -30.02 8.24 -9.62
N GLN A 256 -29.73 7.18 -8.88
CA GLN A 256 -30.28 6.96 -7.53
C GLN A 256 -29.49 7.76 -6.51
N VAL A 257 -30.19 8.40 -5.57
CA VAL A 257 -29.57 9.31 -4.60
C VAL A 257 -29.92 8.90 -3.18
N SER A 258 -28.89 8.82 -2.32
CA SER A 258 -29.04 8.62 -0.88
C SER A 258 -28.26 9.68 -0.10
N SER A 259 -28.80 10.10 1.05
CA SER A 259 -28.09 11.02 1.95
C SER A 259 -27.13 10.24 2.85
N ILE A 260 -25.87 10.67 2.88
CA ILE A 260 -24.86 10.13 3.79
C ILE A 260 -24.26 11.27 4.62
N THR A 261 -23.88 10.95 5.86
CA THR A 261 -23.15 11.87 6.73
C THR A 261 -21.85 11.21 7.16
N VAL A 262 -20.73 11.85 6.85
CA VAL A 262 -19.39 11.46 7.29
C VAL A 262 -19.01 12.35 8.47
N LEU A 263 -18.80 11.76 9.64
CA LEU A 263 -18.52 12.47 10.88
C LEU A 263 -17.15 13.19 10.84
N PRO A 264 -16.88 14.16 11.72
CA PRO A 264 -15.54 14.72 11.88
C PRO A 264 -14.49 13.65 12.12
N ASN A 265 -13.30 13.80 11.53
CA ASN A 265 -12.17 12.86 11.67
C ASN A 265 -12.66 11.41 11.58
N SER A 266 -13.20 10.99 10.45
CA SER A 266 -13.79 9.65 10.32
C SER A 266 -13.71 9.11 8.91
N ILE A 267 -13.96 7.81 8.81
CA ILE A 267 -14.08 7.06 7.57
C ILE A 267 -15.37 6.24 7.62
N ALA A 268 -16.05 6.14 6.50
CA ALA A 268 -17.28 5.38 6.34
C ALA A 268 -17.18 4.51 5.09
N THR A 269 -17.72 3.29 5.16
CA THR A 269 -17.87 2.42 3.99
C THR A 269 -19.34 2.12 3.80
N VAL A 270 -19.88 2.52 2.66
CA VAL A 270 -21.25 2.21 2.22
C VAL A 270 -21.17 1.00 1.31
N VAL A 271 -21.98 -0.02 1.59
CA VAL A 271 -22.07 -1.23 0.77
C VAL A 271 -23.46 -1.33 0.17
N MET A 272 -23.51 -1.54 -1.14
CA MET A 272 -24.75 -1.75 -1.89
C MET A 272 -24.71 -3.13 -2.55
N LYS A 273 -25.86 -3.78 -2.60
CA LYS A 273 -26.06 -5.10 -3.18
C LYS A 273 -27.11 -5.02 -4.28
#